data_AF-A0A2E9IY35-F1
#
_entry.id   AF-A0A2E9IY35-F1
#
_cell.length_a   1.000
_cell.length_b   1.000
_cell.length_c   1.000
_cell.angle_alpha   90.00
_cell.angle_beta   90.00
_cell.angle_gamma   90.00
#
_symmetry.space_group_name_H-M   'P 1'
#
loop_
_entity.id
_entity.type
_entity.pdbx_description
1 polymer ?
#
loop_
_entity_poly.entity_id
_entity_poly.type
_entity_poly.pdbx_seq_one_letter_code
_entity_poly.pdbx_strand_id
1 'polypeptide(L)' 'MSIDKRCKEQQNTAERMLSDFNFTRPGSDDQLRALKTLTFLLSMWPLFLSREMKRMDSANFLNQQTVVRNKPETN' A
#
# COMPACT_ATOMS: atom_id res chain seq x y z
N MET A 1 -1.78 -7.84 3.95
CA MET A 1 -0.38 -7.39 4.21
C MET A 1 -0.49 -5.97 4.72
N SER A 2 0.16 -5.58 5.82
CA SER A 2 -0.03 -4.22 6.37
C SER A 2 0.60 -3.15 5.46
N ILE A 3 0.11 -1.92 5.60
CA ILE A 3 0.67 -0.73 4.93
C ILE A 3 2.17 -0.62 5.25
N ASP A 4 2.56 -0.79 6.52
CA ASP A 4 3.97 -0.70 6.94
C ASP A 4 4.88 -1.68 6.20
N LYS A 5 4.41 -2.92 6.00
CA LYS A 5 5.17 -3.93 5.29
C LYS A 5 5.35 -3.54 3.82
N ARG A 6 4.29 -3.01 3.19
CA ARG A 6 4.37 -2.52 1.80
C ARG A 6 5.32 -1.31 1.68
N CYS A 7 5.30 -0.40 2.65
CA CYS A 7 6.24 0.72 2.71
C CYS A 7 7.69 0.21 2.79
N LYS A 8 7.99 -0.72 3.69
CA LYS A 8 9.34 -1.32 3.82
C LYS A 8 9.79 -2.03 2.54
N GLU A 9 8.89 -2.71 1.84
CA GLU A 9 9.19 -3.37 0.56
C GLU A 9 9.57 -2.37 -0.54
N GLN A 10 8.95 -1.19 -0.56
CA GLN A 10 9.22 -0.16 -1.57
C GLN A 10 10.37 0.78 -1.18
N GLN A 11 10.73 0.87 0.10
CA GLN A 11 11.64 1.87 0.65
C GLN A 11 12.96 1.96 -0.11
N ASN A 12 13.70 0.84 -0.20
CA ASN A 12 15.03 0.84 -0.85
C ASN A 12 14.94 1.25 -2.34
N THR A 13 13.88 0.83 -3.04
CA THR A 13 13.66 1.19 -4.44
C THR A 13 13.29 2.66 -4.59
N ALA A 14 12.47 3.20 -3.69
CA ALA A 14 12.08 4.60 -3.68
C ALA A 14 13.28 5.52 -3.36
N GLU A 15 14.12 5.14 -2.40
CA GLU A 15 15.34 5.87 -2.04
C GLU A 15 16.33 5.93 -3.23
N ARG A 16 16.56 4.80 -3.90
CA ARG A 16 17.41 4.76 -5.09
C ARG A 16 16.83 5.59 -6.22
N MET A 17 15.54 5.47 -6.49
CA MET A 17 14.84 6.26 -7.51
C MET A 17 14.96 7.76 -7.22
N LEU A 18 14.80 8.19 -5.97
CA LEU A 18 14.90 9.59 -5.58
C LEU A 18 16.32 10.13 -5.78
N SER A 19 17.34 9.34 -5.42
CA SER A 19 18.74 9.67 -5.70
C SER A 19 18.98 9.81 -7.20
N ASP A 20 18.57 8.82 -7.99
CA ASP A 20 18.74 8.85 -9.45
C ASP A 20 18.02 10.06 -10.06
N PHE A 21 16.83 10.44 -9.56
CA PHE A 21 16.12 11.61 -10.07
C PHE A 21 16.84 12.94 -9.76
N ASN A 22 17.38 13.11 -8.56
CA ASN A 22 17.99 14.36 -8.10
C ASN A 22 19.40 14.60 -8.64
N PHE A 23 20.17 13.53 -8.90
CA PHE A 23 21.57 13.64 -9.30
C PHE A 23 21.80 13.39 -10.80
N THR A 24 20.75 13.15 -11.57
CA THR A 24 20.87 12.97 -13.03
C THR A 24 20.51 14.25 -13.78
N ARG A 25 21.08 14.39 -14.98
CA ARG A 25 20.82 15.56 -15.84
C ARG A 25 19.32 15.60 -16.21
N PRO A 26 18.68 16.77 -16.20
CA PRO A 26 17.34 16.94 -16.76
C PRO A 26 17.23 16.36 -18.18
N GLY A 27 16.20 15.55 -18.40
CA GLY A 27 15.92 14.89 -19.69
C GLY A 27 16.87 13.74 -20.05
N SER A 28 17.71 13.28 -19.12
CA SER A 28 18.53 12.07 -19.31
C SER A 28 17.68 10.79 -19.22
N ASP A 29 18.19 9.71 -19.81
CA ASP A 29 17.56 8.39 -19.74
C ASP A 29 17.42 7.88 -18.29
N ASP A 30 18.36 8.24 -17.42
CA ASP A 30 18.32 7.86 -16.01
C ASP A 30 17.24 8.63 -15.25
N GLN A 31 17.05 9.93 -15.53
CA GLN A 31 15.94 10.69 -14.97
C GLN A 31 14.58 10.12 -15.44
N LEU A 32 14.48 9.75 -16.73
CA LEU A 32 13.28 9.12 -17.27
C LEU A 32 13.01 7.75 -16.62
N ARG A 33 14.06 6.97 -16.36
CA ARG A 33 13.98 5.68 -15.65
C ARG A 33 13.51 5.85 -14.20
N ALA A 34 14.00 6.88 -13.51
CA ALA A 34 13.55 7.22 -12.17
C ALA A 34 12.05 7.55 -12.15
N LEU A 35 11.57 8.38 -13.10
CA LEU A 35 10.15 8.70 -13.23
C LEU A 35 9.28 7.49 -13.57
N LYS A 36 9.75 6.57 -14.42
CA LYS A 36 9.07 5.29 -14.70
C LYS A 36 8.97 4.44 -13.43
N THR A 37 10.04 4.39 -12.64
CA THR A 37 10.08 3.66 -11.37
C THR A 37 9.08 4.27 -10.38
N LEU A 38 9.04 5.59 -10.25
CA LEU A 38 8.05 6.28 -9.42
C LEU A 38 6.61 5.94 -9.85
N THR A 39 6.34 6.00 -11.15
CA THR A 39 5.02 5.66 -11.71
C THR A 39 4.63 4.23 -11.38
N PHE A 40 5.57 3.29 -11.52
CA PHE A 40 5.36 1.89 -11.14
C PHE A 40 5.05 1.74 -9.65
N LEU A 41 5.84 2.35 -8.76
CA LEU A 41 5.62 2.27 -7.31
C LEU A 41 4.23 2.81 -6.92
N LEU A 42 3.83 3.96 -7.47
CA LEU A 42 2.52 4.56 -7.25
C LEU A 42 1.38 3.68 -7.79
N SER A 43 1.56 3.06 -8.95
CA SER A 43 0.53 2.19 -9.57
C SER A 43 0.18 0.97 -8.73
N MET A 44 1.06 0.52 -7.83
CA MET A 44 0.79 -0.62 -6.95
C MET A 44 -0.19 -0.29 -5.82
N TRP A 45 -0.31 0.99 -5.43
CA TRP A 45 -1.11 1.41 -4.29
C TRP A 45 -2.62 1.24 -4.46
N PRO A 46 -3.24 1.63 -5.59
CA PRO A 46 -4.68 1.45 -5.79
C PRO A 46 -5.14 0.01 -5.58
N LEU A 47 -4.48 -0.95 -6.24
CA LEU A 47 -4.83 -2.38 -6.11
C LEU A 47 -4.61 -2.91 -4.69
N PHE A 48 -3.55 -2.47 -4.03
CA PHE A 48 -3.26 -2.87 -2.66
C PHE A 48 -4.32 -2.33 -1.69
N LEU A 49 -4.63 -1.04 -1.77
CA LEU A 49 -5.60 -0.37 -0.91
C LEU A 49 -7.01 -0.94 -1.11
N SER A 50 -7.43 -1.19 -2.35
CA SER A 50 -8.72 -1.84 -2.62
C SER A 50 -8.82 -3.25 -2.01
N ARG A 51 -7.72 -4.01 -1.98
CA ARG A 51 -7.68 -5.33 -1.33
C ARG A 51 -7.73 -5.23 0.19
N GLU A 52 -6.97 -4.29 0.77
CA GLU A 52 -6.98 -4.09 2.23
C GLU A 52 -8.34 -3.57 2.72
N MET A 53 -9.01 -2.68 1.97
CA MET A 53 -10.38 -2.24 2.27
C MET A 53 -11.34 -3.42 2.36
N LYS A 54 -11.38 -4.29 1.34
CA LYS A 54 -12.22 -5.50 1.35
C LYS A 54 -11.90 -6.44 2.53
N ARG A 55 -10.62 -6.54 2.90
CA ARG A 55 -10.19 -7.37 4.03
C ARG A 55 -10.66 -6.78 5.36
N MET A 56 -10.61 -5.46 5.53
CA MET A 56 -11.11 -4.76 6.71
C MET A 56 -12.63 -4.85 6.82
N ASP A 57 -13.36 -4.68 5.72
CA ASP A 57 -14.82 -4.84 5.70
C ASP A 57 -15.24 -6.25 6.11
N SER A 58 -14.53 -7.27 5.60
CA SER A 58 -14.77 -8.67 5.97
C SER A 58 -14.50 -8.93 7.45
N ALA A 59 -13.40 -8.39 7.99
CA ALA A 59 -13.08 -8.52 9.41
C ALA A 59 -14.12 -7.82 10.31
N ASN A 60 -14.57 -6.62 9.92
CA ASN A 60 -15.62 -5.89 10.63
C ASN A 60 -16.94 -6.64 10.62
N PHE A 61 -17.33 -7.21 9.48
CA PHE A 61 -18.54 -8.03 9.38
C PHE A 61 -18.50 -9.25 10.31
N LEU A 62 -17.37 -9.97 10.35
CA LEU A 62 -17.19 -11.10 11.27
C LEU A 62 -17.25 -10.66 12.74
N ASN A 63 -16.63 -9.53 13.09
CA ASN A 63 -16.67 -8.98 14.44
C ASN A 63 -18.09 -8.59 14.86
N GLN A 64 -18.91 -8.05 13.94
CA GLN A 64 -20.30 -7.74 14.24
C GLN A 64 -21.13 -9.00 14.49
N GLN A 65 -20.91 -10.07 13.73
CA GLN A 65 -21.60 -11.34 13.95
C GLN A 65 -21.23 -12.00 15.29
N THR A 66 -19.96 -11.96 15.67
CA THR A 66 -19.52 -12.53 16.97
C THR A 66 -20.10 -11.74 18.14
N VAL A 67 -20.19 -10.41 18.04
CA VAL A 67 -20.84 -9.57 19.06
C VAL A 67 -22.34 -9.88 19.18
N VAL A 68 -23.05 -10.02 18.07
CA VAL A 68 -24.48 -10.41 18.09
C VAL A 68 -24.68 -11.80 18.70
N ARG A 69 -23.79 -12.76 18.38
CA ARG A 69 -23.87 -14.13 18.90
C ARG A 69 -23.58 -14.23 20.40
N ASN A 70 -22.75 -13.34 20.94
CA ASN A 70 -22.36 -13.35 22.35
C ASN A 70 -23.24 -12.43 23.23
N LYS A 71 -24.34 -11.88 22.69
CA LYS A 71 -25.27 -11.09 23.49
C LYS A 71 -26.01 -12.04 24.44
N PRO A 72 -25.92 -11.87 25.77
CA PRO A 72 -26.64 -12.73 26.69
C PRO A 72 -28.15 -12.51 26.47
N GLU A 73 -28.89 -13.60 26.31
CA GLU A 73 -30.35 -13.57 26.34
C GLU A 73 -30.77 -13.17 27.76
N THR A 74 -30.95 -11.87 27.98
CA THR A 74 -31.60 -11.35 29.18
C THR A 74 -33.08 -11.72 29.09
N ASN A 75 -33.43 -12.75 29.87
CA ASN A 75 -34.79 -13.07 30.28
C ASN A 75 -35.35 -11.98 31.21
#